data_AF-B7VD16-F1
#
_entry.id   AF-B7VD16-F1
#
_cell.length_a   1.000
_cell.length_b   1.000
_cell.length_c   1.000
_cell.angle_alpha   90.00
_cell.angle_beta   90.00
_cell.angle_gamma   90.00
#
_symmetry.space_group_name_H-M   'P 1'
#
loop_
_entity.id
_entity.type
_entity.pdbx_description
1 polymer ?
#
loop_
_entity_poly.entity_id
_entity_poly.type
_entity_poly.pdbx_seq_one_letter_code
_entity_poly.pdbx_strand_id
1 'polypeptide(L)' 'MPLGDLAGDAIVGVFRALGRILVEVFFELLIKGTGYALIRMIKPKPAPSETESAIVGLLFWLAVGIGGYYIHQATAV' A
#
# COMPACT_ATOMS: atom_id res chain seq x y z
N MET A 1 -11.98 -38.60 -8.25
CA MET A 1 -10.95 -37.61 -8.64
C MET A 1 -9.71 -37.89 -7.81
N PRO A 2 -8.51 -37.93 -8.40
CA PRO A 2 -7.29 -38.22 -7.67
C PRO A 2 -7.09 -37.18 -6.57
N LEU A 3 -6.73 -37.63 -5.37
CA LEU A 3 -6.50 -36.75 -4.20
C LEU A 3 -5.42 -35.67 -4.46
N GLY A 4 -4.53 -35.91 -5.43
CA GLY A 4 -3.52 -34.94 -5.88
C GLY A 4 -4.11 -33.68 -6.52
N ASP A 5 -5.20 -33.80 -7.28
CA ASP A 5 -5.83 -32.66 -7.95
C ASP A 5 -6.54 -31.75 -6.94
N LEU A 6 -7.21 -32.36 -5.95
CA LEU A 6 -7.90 -31.63 -4.87
C LEU A 6 -6.91 -30.87 -3.97
N ALA A 7 -5.74 -31.47 -3.69
CA ALA A 7 -4.69 -30.83 -2.93
C ALA A 7 -4.07 -29.63 -3.69
N GLY A 8 -3.87 -29.78 -5.02
CA GLY A 8 -3.37 -28.71 -5.88
C GLY A 8 -4.27 -27.48 -5.89
N ASP A 9 -5.57 -27.67 -6.09
CA ASP A 9 -6.54 -26.57 -6.14
C ASP A 9 -6.67 -25.84 -4.79
N ALA A 10 -6.67 -26.58 -3.68
CA ALA A 10 -6.73 -25.99 -2.34
C ALA A 10 -5.49 -25.13 -2.04
N ILE A 11 -4.29 -25.60 -2.41
CA ILE A 11 -3.04 -24.86 -2.23
C ILE A 11 -3.06 -23.55 -3.01
N VAL A 12 -3.47 -23.58 -4.29
CA VAL A 12 -3.57 -22.38 -5.12
C VAL A 12 -4.55 -21.37 -4.52
N GLY A 13 -5.68 -21.83 -4.00
CA GLY A 13 -6.65 -20.98 -3.30
C GLY A 13 -6.06 -20.28 -2.08
N VAL A 14 -5.32 -21.01 -1.24
CA VAL A 14 -4.65 -20.47 -0.06
C VAL A 14 -3.60 -19.43 -0.45
N PHE A 15 -2.73 -19.71 -1.42
CA PHE A 15 -1.73 -18.75 -1.88
C PHE A 15 -2.36 -17.47 -2.43
N ARG A 16 -3.48 -17.58 -3.15
CA ARG A 16 -4.21 -16.41 -3.66
C ARG A 16 -4.81 -15.57 -2.52
N ALA A 17 -5.35 -16.22 -1.49
CA ALA A 17 -5.86 -15.53 -0.31
C ALA A 17 -4.74 -14.82 0.46
N LEU A 18 -3.63 -15.50 0.70
CA LEU A 18 -2.46 -14.93 1.36
C LEU A 18 -1.86 -13.76 0.57
N GLY A 19 -1.73 -13.90 -0.74
CA GLY A 19 -1.26 -12.82 -1.61
C GLY A 19 -2.16 -11.60 -1.55
N ARG A 20 -3.49 -11.78 -1.53
CA ARG A 20 -4.45 -10.68 -1.38
C ARG A 20 -4.28 -9.96 -0.03
N ILE A 21 -4.21 -10.72 1.07
CA ILE A 21 -4.02 -10.16 2.41
C ILE A 21 -2.70 -9.39 2.49
N LEU A 22 -1.61 -9.95 1.94
CA LEU A 22 -0.31 -9.30 1.93
C LEU A 22 -0.35 -7.98 1.18
N VAL A 23 -0.98 -7.95 0.00
CA VAL A 23 -1.14 -6.74 -0.80
C VAL A 23 -1.99 -5.70 -0.06
N GLU A 24 -3.10 -6.11 0.55
CA GLU A 24 -3.99 -5.22 1.30
C GLU A 24 -3.28 -4.59 2.50
N VAL A 25 -2.60 -5.40 3.33
CA VAL A 25 -1.80 -4.94 4.47
C VAL A 25 -0.65 -4.05 4.01
N PHE A 26 0.01 -4.41 2.92
CA PHE A 26 1.10 -3.62 2.36
C PHE A 26 0.61 -2.23 1.93
N PHE A 27 -0.49 -2.14 1.17
CA PHE A 27 -1.06 -0.85 0.77
C PHE A 27 -1.59 -0.06 1.95
N GLU A 28 -2.21 -0.71 2.93
CA GLU A 28 -2.67 -0.04 4.14
C GLU A 28 -1.50 0.57 4.93
N LEU A 29 -0.45 -0.21 5.17
CA LEU A 29 0.75 0.25 5.87
C LEU A 29 1.44 1.37 5.08
N LEU A 30 1.56 1.20 3.76
CA LEU A 30 2.31 2.11 2.91
C LEU A 30 1.56 3.43 2.68
N ILE A 31 0.23 3.41 2.59
CA ILE A 31 -0.58 4.62 2.47
C ILE A 31 -0.85 5.20 3.86
N LYS A 32 -1.61 4.51 4.72
CA LYS A 32 -2.03 5.04 6.02
C LYS A 32 -0.83 5.24 6.95
N GLY A 33 0.12 4.31 6.99
CA GLY A 33 1.31 4.44 7.83
C GLY A 33 2.20 5.63 7.43
N THR A 34 2.35 5.88 6.13
CA THR A 34 3.07 7.08 5.65
C THR A 34 2.35 8.36 6.05
N GLY A 35 1.03 8.44 5.83
CA GLY A 35 0.28 9.62 6.23
C GLY A 35 0.27 9.85 7.74
N TYR A 36 0.16 8.78 8.54
CA TYR A 36 0.30 8.85 9.99
C TYR A 36 1.66 9.42 10.40
N ALA A 37 2.75 8.92 9.82
CA ALA A 37 4.10 9.39 10.10
C ALA A 37 4.26 10.88 9.74
N LEU A 38 3.79 11.29 8.56
CA LEU A 38 3.84 12.69 8.11
C LEU A 38 3.05 13.63 9.02
N ILE A 39 1.81 13.28 9.37
CA ILE A 39 1.00 14.11 10.27
C ILE A 39 1.67 14.19 11.64
N ARG A 40 2.19 13.07 12.16
CA ARG A 40 2.82 13.02 13.48
C ARG A 40 4.14 13.79 13.56
N MET A 41 4.87 13.91 12.45
CA MET A 41 6.06 14.77 12.37
C MET A 41 5.71 16.26 12.50
N ILE A 42 4.61 16.69 11.90
CA ILE A 42 4.19 18.11 11.89
C ILE A 42 3.38 18.46 13.14
N LYS A 43 2.50 17.55 13.56
CA LYS A 43 1.56 17.68 14.67
C LYS A 43 1.66 16.44 15.57
N PRO A 44 2.56 16.46 16.57
CA PRO A 44 2.78 15.29 17.44
C PRO A 44 1.56 14.92 18.31
N LYS A 45 0.66 15.88 18.57
CA LYS A 45 -0.57 15.70 19.36
C LYS A 45 -1.72 16.57 18.82
N PRO A 46 -2.98 16.11 18.88
CA PRO A 46 -3.43 14.74 19.18
C PRO A 46 -3.01 13.72 18.12
N ALA A 47 -3.24 12.43 18.39
CA ALA A 47 -2.97 11.37 17.43
C ALA A 47 -3.77 11.60 16.14
N PRO A 48 -3.16 11.41 14.96
CA PRO A 48 -3.85 11.52 13.68
C PRO A 48 -5.05 10.56 13.61
N SER A 49 -6.17 11.01 13.07
CA SER A 49 -7.26 10.09 12.75
C SER A 49 -6.89 9.17 11.58
N GLU A 50 -7.60 8.05 11.47
CA GLU A 50 -7.39 7.10 10.38
C GLU A 50 -7.68 7.73 9.01
N THR A 51 -8.75 8.51 8.90
CA THR A 51 -9.14 9.21 7.68
C THR A 51 -8.10 10.25 7.27
N GLU A 52 -7.61 11.07 8.21
CA GLU A 52 -6.55 12.05 7.92
C GLU A 52 -5.27 11.33 7.44
N SER A 53 -4.89 10.24 8.11
CA SER A 53 -3.70 9.45 7.74
C SER A 53 -3.84 8.85 6.34
N ALA A 54 -5.02 8.33 5.98
CA ALA A 54 -5.27 7.82 4.65
C ALA A 54 -5.18 8.92 3.58
N ILE A 55 -5.79 10.09 3.82
CA ILE A 55 -5.78 11.23 2.88
C ILE A 55 -4.36 11.75 2.68
N VAL A 56 -3.62 12.00 3.76
CA VAL A 56 -2.25 12.53 3.68
C VAL A 56 -1.31 11.54 3.01
N GLY A 57 -1.43 10.25 3.32
CA GLY A 57 -0.66 9.20 2.66
C GLY A 57 -0.93 9.12 1.16
N LEU A 58 -2.20 9.20 0.77
CA LEU A 58 -2.59 9.18 -0.64
C LEU A 58 -2.05 10.39 -1.40
N LEU A 59 -2.16 11.59 -0.82
CA LEU A 59 -1.63 12.82 -1.40
C LEU A 59 -0.11 12.78 -1.55
N PHE A 60 0.59 12.25 -0.55
CA PHE A 60 2.04 12.07 -0.59
C PHE A 60 2.45 11.18 -1.77
N TRP A 61 1.84 9.99 -1.89
CA TRP A 61 2.18 9.07 -2.98
C TRP A 61 1.76 9.57 -4.35
N LEU A 62 0.66 10.31 -4.45
CA LEU A 62 0.27 11.00 -5.68
C LEU A 62 1.34 12.03 -6.08
N ALA A 63 1.82 12.84 -5.13
CA ALA A 63 2.88 13.82 -5.38
C ALA A 63 4.21 13.15 -5.78
N VAL A 64 4.58 12.04 -5.12
CA VAL A 64 5.76 11.24 -5.49
C VAL A 64 5.62 10.66 -6.90
N GLY A 65 4.45 10.10 -7.25
CA GLY A 65 4.20 9.54 -8.58
C GLY A 65 4.24 10.60 -9.68
N ILE A 66 3.59 11.74 -9.47
CA ILE A 66 3.60 12.88 -10.39
C ILE A 66 5.01 13.46 -10.52
N GLY A 67 5.69 13.70 -9.40
CA GLY A 67 7.05 14.22 -9.37
C GLY A 67 8.03 13.29 -10.08
N GLY A 68 7.93 11.98 -9.83
CA GLY A 68 8.73 10.96 -10.50
C GLY A 68 8.50 10.93 -12.01
N TYR A 69 7.25 11.03 -12.46
CA TYR A 69 6.91 11.12 -13.89
C TYR A 69 7.57 12.34 -14.56
N TYR A 70 7.45 13.52 -13.96
CA TYR A 70 8.07 14.74 -14.51
C TYR A 70 9.59 14.68 -14.50
N ILE A 71 10.20 14.11 -13.46
CA ILE A 71 11.67 13.92 -13.41
C ILE A 71 12.12 12.96 -14.51
N HIS A 72 11.41 11.85 -14.72
CA HIS A 72 11.70 10.91 -15.80
C HIS A 72 11.56 11.59 -17.17
N GLN A 73 10.51 12.37 -17.38
CA GLN A 73 10.33 13.14 -18.62
C GLN A 73 11.47 14.15 -18.85
N ALA A 74 11.96 14.79 -17.79
CA ALA A 74 13.05 15.76 -17.88
C ALA A 74 14.44 15.11 -18.12
N THR A 75 14.59 13.84 -17.74
CA THR A 75 15.87 13.10 -17.83
C THR A 75 15.93 12.14 -19.02
N ALA A 76 14.80 11.85 -19.66
CA ALA A 76 14.74 11.18 -20.95
C ALA A 76 15.26 12.13 -22.05
N VAL A 77 16.58 12.19 -22.19
CA VAL A 77 17.32 12.85 -23.28
C VAL A 77 17.40 11.91 -24.50
#